data_AF-A0A7Y0Q7Y0-F1
#
_entry.id   AF-A0A7Y0Q7Y0-F1
#
_cell.length_a   1.000
_cell.length_b   1.000
_cell.length_c   1.000
_cell.angle_alpha   90.00
_cell.angle_beta   90.00
_cell.angle_gamma   90.00
#
_symmetry.space_group_name_H-M   'P 1'
#
loop_
_entity.id
_entity.type
_entity.pdbx_description
1 polymer ?
#
loop_
_entity_poly.entity_id
_entity_poly.type
_entity_poly.pdbx_seq_one_letter_code
_entity_poly.pdbx_strand_id
1 'polypeptide(L)'
;MISRRHFLHSAGALFAASASSSVFALPKFSSLEREAVSQLTHYREKIGDTFYARAEHGTLALTLVDIEDQYENDIYQQFVLVFDTQGNSCADELYKVTHVKSFNSSLLRLDKSDTDNRLVKSRFCLLK
;
A
#
# COMPACT_ATOMS: atom_id res chain seq x y z
N MET A 1 31.77 15.30 -44.16
CA MET A 1 32.94 16.20 -44.11
C MET A 1 32.79 17.11 -42.89
N ILE A 2 33.90 17.21 -42.15
CA ILE A 2 34.09 17.90 -40.86
C ILE A 2 34.26 19.41 -41.07
N SER A 3 33.78 20.23 -40.11
CA SER A 3 34.48 21.46 -39.68
C SER A 3 33.76 22.03 -38.44
N ARG A 4 34.15 21.71 -37.20
CA ARG A 4 35.23 22.31 -36.40
C ARG A 4 35.42 23.80 -36.65
N ARG A 5 34.88 24.64 -35.75
CA ARG A 5 35.58 25.84 -35.28
C ARG A 5 35.44 26.00 -33.76
N HIS A 6 36.61 26.18 -33.18
CA HIS A 6 36.97 26.36 -31.79
C HIS A 6 36.41 27.65 -31.20
N PHE A 7 36.26 27.72 -29.87
CA PHE A 7 36.74 28.88 -29.11
C PHE A 7 37.17 28.45 -27.69
N LEU A 8 38.34 28.96 -27.30
CA LEU A 8 39.05 28.80 -26.03
C LEU A 8 38.57 29.82 -24.98
N HIS A 9 39.14 29.69 -23.77
CA HIS A 9 39.02 30.52 -22.56
C HIS A 9 37.84 30.11 -21.66
N SER A 10 37.99 29.90 -20.36
CA SER A 10 38.83 30.62 -19.39
C SER A 10 39.02 29.81 -18.10
N ALA A 11 40.08 30.17 -17.36
CA ALA A 11 40.36 29.74 -16.00
C ALA A 11 39.22 30.12 -15.02
N GLY A 12 38.97 29.27 -14.02
CA GLY A 12 38.03 29.56 -12.94
C GLY A 12 38.12 28.49 -11.87
N ALA A 13 38.73 28.86 -10.73
CA ALA A 13 39.04 28.00 -9.62
C ALA A 13 37.81 27.67 -8.73
N LEU A 14 38.06 26.72 -7.81
CA LEU A 14 37.36 26.48 -6.54
C LEU A 14 36.00 25.80 -6.62
N PHE A 15 36.03 24.47 -6.49
CA PHE A 15 34.92 23.72 -5.90
C PHE A 15 34.79 24.13 -4.43
N ALA A 16 33.92 25.10 -4.16
CA ALA A 16 33.38 25.28 -2.83
C ALA A 16 32.45 24.09 -2.55
N ALA A 17 32.93 23.14 -1.75
CA ALA A 17 32.09 22.13 -1.13
C ALA A 17 31.21 22.84 -0.08
N SER A 18 30.07 23.37 -0.52
CA SER A 18 29.01 23.79 0.38
C SER A 18 28.36 22.55 0.95
N ALA A 19 28.59 22.35 2.26
CA ALA A 19 27.91 21.38 3.08
C ALA A 19 26.39 21.58 2.96
N SER A 20 25.72 20.67 2.24
CA SER A 20 24.33 20.39 2.51
C SER A 20 24.31 19.36 3.63
N SER A 21 24.30 19.85 4.86
CA SER A 21 23.83 19.10 6.02
C SER A 21 22.42 18.63 5.69
N SER A 22 22.25 17.46 5.07
CA SER A 22 20.98 16.77 5.13
C SER A 22 20.85 16.32 6.58
N VAL A 23 20.30 17.22 7.40
CA VAL A 23 19.60 16.83 8.61
C VAL A 23 18.58 15.82 8.10
N PHE A 24 18.91 14.53 8.22
CA PHE A 24 17.91 13.47 8.22
C PHE A 24 17.05 13.81 9.44
N ALA A 25 16.05 14.65 9.20
CA ALA A 25 14.93 14.77 10.11
C ALA A 25 14.35 13.36 10.13
N LEU A 26 14.63 12.61 11.20
CA LEU A 26 13.88 11.42 11.50
C LEU A 26 12.40 11.78 11.30
N PRO A 27 11.64 11.03 10.49
CA PRO A 27 10.21 11.21 10.47
C PRO A 27 9.75 11.08 11.92
N LYS A 28 9.13 12.14 12.44
CA LYS A 28 8.54 12.11 13.78
C LYS A 28 7.53 10.95 13.77
N PHE A 29 7.83 9.92 14.55
CA PHE A 29 7.06 8.67 14.71
C PHE A 29 5.53 8.88 14.84
N SER A 30 5.09 10.06 15.30
CA SER A 30 3.69 10.47 15.34
C SER A 30 2.90 10.42 14.01
N SER A 31 3.55 10.41 12.84
CA SER A 31 2.82 10.37 11.56
C SER A 31 2.35 8.97 11.18
N LEU A 32 3.13 7.93 11.50
CA LEU A 32 2.86 6.55 11.11
C LEU A 32 1.70 5.95 11.91
N GLU A 33 1.66 6.13 13.23
CA GLU A 33 0.52 5.71 14.05
C GLU A 33 -0.79 6.37 13.60
N ARG A 34 -0.75 7.66 13.24
CA ARG A 34 -1.93 8.37 12.76
C ARG A 34 -2.39 7.85 11.40
N GLU A 35 -1.48 7.49 10.52
CA GLU A 35 -1.80 6.84 9.23
C GLU A 35 -2.43 5.46 9.45
N ALA A 36 -1.95 4.67 10.40
CA ALA A 36 -2.53 3.37 10.72
C ALA A 36 -3.96 3.46 11.26
N VAL A 37 -4.20 4.35 12.22
CA VAL A 37 -5.55 4.63 12.75
C VAL A 37 -6.46 5.16 11.64
N SER A 38 -5.93 6.02 10.77
CA SER A 38 -6.67 6.57 9.63
C SER A 38 -7.08 5.48 8.63
N GLN A 39 -6.15 4.57 8.27
CA GLN A 39 -6.44 3.44 7.37
C GLN A 39 -7.44 2.47 7.98
N LEU A 40 -7.29 2.11 9.25
CA LEU A 40 -8.23 1.24 9.95
C LEU A 40 -9.63 1.84 9.95
N THR A 41 -9.74 3.13 10.32
CA THR A 41 -11.02 3.87 10.32
C THR A 41 -11.60 3.91 8.90
N HIS A 42 -10.77 4.16 7.90
CA HIS A 42 -11.16 4.22 6.49
C HIS A 42 -11.75 2.90 5.97
N TYR A 43 -11.27 1.75 6.43
CA TYR A 43 -11.84 0.45 6.06
C TYR A 43 -13.04 0.06 6.92
N ARG A 44 -13.06 0.42 8.21
CA ARG A 44 -14.20 0.14 9.11
C ARG A 44 -15.50 0.76 8.60
N GLU A 45 -15.44 1.98 8.06
CA GLU A 45 -16.61 2.65 7.45
C GLU A 45 -17.16 1.93 6.20
N LYS A 46 -16.41 0.99 5.64
CA LYS A 46 -16.75 0.25 4.42
C LYS A 46 -17.14 -1.19 4.68
N ILE A 47 -17.32 -1.59 5.94
CA ILE A 47 -17.85 -2.93 6.27
C ILE A 47 -19.27 -3.05 5.68
N GLY A 48 -19.53 -4.15 4.99
CA GLY A 48 -20.73 -4.39 4.20
C GLY A 48 -20.67 -3.88 2.75
N ASP A 49 -19.65 -3.08 2.39
CA ASP A 49 -19.51 -2.56 1.04
C ASP A 49 -18.88 -3.57 0.08
N THR A 50 -19.18 -3.38 -1.21
CA THR A 50 -18.70 -4.22 -2.29
C THR A 50 -17.42 -3.65 -2.91
N PHE A 51 -16.51 -4.55 -3.24
CA PHE A 51 -15.23 -4.28 -3.87
C PHE A 51 -15.08 -5.17 -5.11
N TYR A 52 -14.44 -4.65 -6.15
CA TYR A 52 -13.99 -5.44 -7.28
C TYR A 52 -12.51 -5.71 -7.15
N ALA A 53 -12.13 -6.98 -7.11
CA ALA A 53 -10.75 -7.40 -7.13
C ALA A 53 -10.39 -7.90 -8.54
N ARG A 54 -9.31 -7.37 -9.10
CA ARG A 54 -8.76 -7.77 -10.41
C ARG A 54 -7.31 -8.22 -10.23
N ALA A 55 -7.00 -9.42 -10.69
CA ALA A 55 -5.65 -9.93 -10.88
C ALA A 55 -5.42 -10.26 -12.36
N GLU A 56 -4.24 -10.77 -12.70
CA GLU A 56 -3.92 -11.23 -14.05
C GLU A 56 -4.85 -12.38 -14.49
N HIS A 57 -5.19 -13.27 -13.55
CA HIS A 57 -5.93 -14.50 -13.82
C HIS A 57 -7.45 -14.34 -13.75
N GLY A 58 -7.97 -13.18 -13.35
CA GLY A 58 -9.41 -12.97 -13.29
C GLY A 58 -9.87 -11.76 -12.50
N THR A 59 -11.19 -11.63 -12.42
CA THR A 59 -11.89 -10.61 -11.65
C THR A 59 -12.92 -11.25 -10.75
N LEU A 60 -13.05 -10.74 -9.54
CA LEU A 60 -14.01 -11.24 -8.56
C LEU A 60 -14.66 -10.10 -7.78
N ALA A 61 -15.91 -10.31 -7.38
CA ALA A 61 -16.63 -9.43 -6.47
C ALA A 61 -16.36 -9.88 -5.04
N LEU A 62 -16.08 -8.92 -4.18
CA LEU A 62 -15.81 -9.09 -2.77
C LEU A 62 -16.76 -8.24 -1.95
N THR A 63 -17.13 -8.71 -0.77
CA THR A 63 -17.79 -7.88 0.24
C THR A 63 -16.90 -7.85 1.47
N LEU A 64 -16.52 -6.66 1.95
CA LEU A 64 -15.79 -6.55 3.22
C LEU A 64 -16.74 -6.89 4.35
N VAL A 65 -16.52 -8.01 5.05
CA VAL A 65 -17.43 -8.49 6.08
C VAL A 65 -16.94 -8.23 7.49
N ASP A 66 -15.61 -8.17 7.68
CA ASP A 66 -15.03 -7.93 8.99
C ASP A 66 -13.60 -7.37 8.90
N ILE A 67 -13.11 -6.84 10.01
CA ILE A 67 -11.72 -6.43 10.20
C ILE A 67 -11.23 -6.97 11.54
N GLU A 68 -10.32 -7.95 11.47
CA GLU A 68 -9.69 -8.51 12.67
C GLU A 68 -8.50 -7.63 13.08
N ASP A 69 -8.56 -7.01 14.25
CA ASP A 69 -7.41 -6.33 14.85
C ASP A 69 -6.49 -7.38 15.50
N GLN A 70 -5.45 -7.81 14.78
CA GLN A 70 -4.45 -8.72 15.32
C GLN A 70 -3.26 -7.92 15.86
N TYR A 71 -3.28 -7.62 17.15
CA TYR A 71 -2.13 -7.04 17.84
C TYR A 71 -1.08 -8.12 18.12
N GLU A 72 -0.47 -8.68 17.08
CA GLU A 72 0.54 -9.74 17.22
C GLU A 72 1.93 -9.21 17.61
N ASN A 73 2.16 -7.89 17.56
CA ASN A 73 3.45 -7.32 17.90
C ASN A 73 3.36 -5.93 18.54
N ASP A 74 4.19 -5.67 19.54
CA ASP A 74 4.29 -4.33 20.16
C ASP A 74 4.84 -3.29 19.17
N ILE A 75 5.51 -3.73 18.10
CA ILE A 75 6.18 -2.89 17.10
C ILE A 75 5.31 -2.64 15.85
N TYR A 76 4.39 -3.54 15.52
CA TYR A 76 3.58 -3.46 14.31
C TYR A 76 2.10 -3.46 14.67
N GLN A 77 1.35 -2.51 14.12
CA GLN A 77 -0.10 -2.61 14.12
C GLN A 77 -0.50 -3.46 12.92
N GLN A 78 -1.13 -4.61 13.18
CA GLN A 78 -1.66 -5.47 12.13
C GLN A 78 -3.17 -5.51 12.21
N PHE A 79 -3.80 -5.36 11.06
CA PHE A 79 -5.23 -5.62 10.91
C PHE A 79 -5.44 -6.49 9.67
N VAL A 80 -6.44 -7.35 9.74
CA VAL A 80 -6.77 -8.30 8.69
C VAL A 80 -8.13 -7.93 8.15
N LEU A 81 -8.18 -7.53 6.88
CA LEU A 81 -9.46 -7.35 6.20
C LEU A 81 -10.00 -8.72 5.80
N VAL A 82 -11.23 -9.01 6.15
CA VAL A 82 -11.92 -10.25 5.82
C VAL A 82 -12.98 -9.96 4.77
N PHE A 83 -12.86 -10.60 3.61
CA PHE A 83 -13.81 -10.46 2.51
C PHE A 83 -14.54 -11.76 2.23
N ASP A 84 -15.85 -11.69 1.94
CA ASP A 84 -16.61 -12.81 1.35
C ASP A 84 -16.50 -12.73 -0.19
N THR A 85 -16.09 -13.83 -0.81
CA THR A 85 -15.99 -13.99 -2.26
C THR A 85 -17.33 -14.29 -2.94
N GLN A 86 -18.42 -14.34 -2.17
CA GLN A 86 -19.77 -14.68 -2.62
C GLN A 86 -19.83 -16.04 -3.31
N GLY A 87 -18.99 -16.99 -2.88
CA GLY A 87 -18.92 -18.34 -3.43
C GLY A 87 -18.01 -18.48 -4.66
N ASN A 88 -17.32 -17.41 -5.08
CA ASN A 88 -16.34 -17.49 -6.15
C ASN A 88 -14.99 -18.03 -5.64
N SER A 89 -14.29 -18.81 -6.47
CA SER A 89 -12.93 -19.22 -6.17
C SER A 89 -11.97 -18.03 -6.28
N CYS A 90 -11.26 -17.74 -5.21
CA CYS A 90 -10.11 -16.82 -5.23
C CYS A 90 -8.82 -17.62 -5.46
N ALA A 91 -7.77 -17.02 -6.00
CA ALA A 91 -6.41 -17.56 -5.92
C ALA A 91 -5.61 -16.75 -4.89
N ASP A 92 -4.56 -17.35 -4.33
CA ASP A 92 -3.71 -16.66 -3.36
C ASP A 92 -2.69 -15.80 -4.13
N GLU A 93 -3.05 -14.56 -4.44
CA GLU A 93 -2.26 -13.65 -5.28
C GLU A 93 -2.50 -12.18 -4.95
N LEU A 94 -1.82 -11.28 -5.68
CA LEU A 94 -1.97 -9.84 -5.54
C LEU A 94 -3.11 -9.35 -6.45
N TYR A 95 -4.11 -8.71 -5.83
CA TYR A 95 -5.25 -8.12 -6.53
C TYR A 95 -5.22 -6.61 -6.46
N LYS A 96 -5.58 -5.95 -7.56
CA LYS A 96 -6.05 -4.57 -7.52
C LYS A 96 -7.49 -4.59 -7.04
N VAL A 97 -7.70 -4.18 -5.79
CA VAL A 97 -9.01 -4.13 -5.14
C VAL A 97 -9.55 -2.71 -5.21
N THR A 98 -10.70 -2.54 -5.85
CA THR A 98 -11.37 -1.26 -6.08
C THR A 98 -12.68 -1.21 -5.33
N HIS A 99 -12.83 -0.24 -4.44
CA HIS A 99 -14.08 0.02 -3.74
C HIS A 99 -15.12 0.58 -4.72
N VAL A 100 -16.31 -0.04 -4.80
CA VAL A 100 -17.30 0.31 -5.83
C VAL A 100 -17.86 1.73 -5.66
N LYS A 101 -18.14 2.15 -4.42
CA LYS A 101 -18.78 3.47 -4.18
C LYS A 101 -17.81 4.63 -4.34
N SER A 102 -16.57 4.49 -3.86
CA SER A 102 -15.59 5.58 -3.86
C SER A 102 -14.59 5.51 -5.00
N PHE A 103 -14.59 4.43 -5.78
CA PHE A 103 -13.61 4.14 -6.85
C PHE A 103 -12.14 4.13 -6.41
N ASN A 104 -11.89 4.15 -5.10
CA ASN A 104 -10.54 4.06 -4.56
C ASN A 104 -10.00 2.64 -4.80
N SER A 105 -8.77 2.56 -5.28
CA SER A 105 -8.10 1.30 -5.57
C SER A 105 -6.87 1.11 -4.70
N SER A 106 -6.64 -0.12 -4.26
CA SER A 106 -5.45 -0.52 -3.50
C SER A 106 -4.96 -1.88 -3.99
N LEU A 107 -3.65 -2.12 -3.92
CA LEU A 107 -3.08 -3.43 -4.25
C LEU A 107 -3.00 -4.25 -2.98
N LEU A 108 -3.81 -5.31 -2.90
CA LEU A 108 -3.95 -6.17 -1.72
C LEU A 108 -3.60 -7.60 -2.07
N ARG A 109 -2.84 -8.25 -1.19
CA ARG A 109 -2.66 -9.70 -1.27
C ARG A 109 -3.87 -10.35 -0.61
N LEU A 110 -4.59 -11.18 -1.36
CA LEU A 110 -5.71 -11.95 -0.85
C LEU A 110 -5.26 -13.39 -0.68
N ASP A 111 -5.33 -13.90 0.54
CA ASP A 111 -5.04 -15.29 0.86
C ASP A 111 -6.36 -15.98 1.30
N LYS A 112 -6.63 -17.20 0.84
CA LYS A 112 -7.77 -17.99 1.32
C LYS A 112 -7.72 -18.20 2.82
N SER A 113 -8.89 -18.18 3.45
CA SER A 113 -9.01 -18.62 4.83
C SER A 113 -8.98 -20.14 4.90
N ASP A 114 -8.12 -20.71 5.75
CA ASP A 114 -8.01 -22.17 5.95
C ASP A 114 -9.31 -22.81 6.48
N THR A 115 -10.16 -22.01 7.13
CA THR A 115 -11.40 -22.41 7.78
C THR A 115 -12.65 -22.28 6.92
N ASP A 116 -12.66 -21.39 5.92
CA ASP A 116 -13.82 -21.16 5.07
C ASP A 116 -13.37 -20.74 3.66
N ASN A 117 -13.67 -21.60 2.67
CA ASN A 117 -13.31 -21.38 1.27
C ASN A 117 -14.00 -20.15 0.64
N ARG A 118 -14.99 -19.55 1.32
CA ARG A 118 -15.67 -18.33 0.90
C ARG A 118 -15.01 -17.07 1.44
N LEU A 119 -14.24 -17.18 2.51
CA LEU A 119 -13.58 -16.04 3.12
C LEU A 119 -12.14 -15.94 2.63
N VAL A 120 -11.75 -14.73 2.25
CA VAL A 120 -10.37 -14.39 1.91
C VAL A 120 -9.90 -13.26 2.82
N LYS A 121 -8.62 -13.31 3.17
CA LYS A 121 -8.00 -12.41 4.14
C LYS A 121 -6.92 -11.60 3.46
N SER A 122 -6.87 -10.32 3.77
CA SER A 122 -5.76 -9.43 3.42
C SER A 122 -5.13 -8.89 4.69
N ARG A 123 -3.87 -9.21 4.92
CA ARG A 123 -3.13 -8.73 6.09
C ARG A 123 -2.47 -7.40 5.77
N PHE A 124 -2.70 -6.40 6.62
CA PHE A 124 -1.99 -5.14 6.62
C PHE A 124 -1.07 -5.09 7.82
N CYS A 125 0.21 -4.83 7.58
CA CYS A 125 1.18 -4.55 8.62
C CYS A 125 1.65 -3.12 8.47
N LEU A 126 1.40 -2.31 9.49
CA LEU A 126 1.93 -0.95 9.57
C LEU A 126 2.91 -0.89 10.73
N LEU A 127 4.06 -0.25 10.50
CA LEU A 127 4.99 0.11 11.58
C LEU A 127 4.26 1.07 12.52
N LYS A 128 4.30 0.80 13.83
CA LYS A 128 3.91 1.78 14.84
C LYS A 128 4.95 2.90 14.90
#